data_AF-A0A0L7RDB6-F1
#
_entry.id   AF-A0A0L7RDB6-F1
#
_cell.length_a   1.000
_cell.length_b   1.000
_cell.length_c   1.000
_cell.angle_alpha   90.00
_cell.angle_beta   90.00
_cell.angle_gamma   90.00
#
_symmetry.space_group_name_H-M   'P 1'
#
loop_
_entity.id
_entity.type
_entity.pdbx_description
1 polymer ?
#
loop_
_entity_poly.entity_id
_entity_poly.type
_entity_poly.pdbx_seq_one_letter_code
_entity_poly.pdbx_strand_id
1 'polypeptide(L)'
;FNKLTNLLGCNRIRTTAYHPAANGMIERWHRSLKAAIMCNLPYKKRIDILPTVLLGLRTSFNEDIGATAAEMLYGTTLRLRGCFNRNV
;
A
#
# COMPACT_ATOMS: atom_id res chain seq x y z
N PHE A 1 21.21 -9.67 5.23
CA PHE A 1 20.63 -8.34 4.92
C PHE A 1 21.62 -7.17 5.05
N ASN A 2 22.52 -7.10 6.04
CA ASN A 2 23.43 -5.93 6.20
C ASN A 2 24.29 -5.64 4.95
N LYS A 3 24.82 -6.68 4.27
CA LYS A 3 25.57 -6.52 3.03
C LYS A 3 24.72 -5.90 1.89
N LEU A 4 23.44 -6.27 1.81
CA LEU A 4 22.50 -5.75 0.81
C LEU A 4 22.11 -4.30 1.10
N THR A 5 21.86 -3.94 2.37
CA THR A 5 21.53 -2.57 2.75
C THR A 5 22.70 -1.62 2.50
N ASN A 6 23.93 -2.08 2.75
CA ASN A 6 25.13 -1.30 2.46
C ASN A 6 25.34 -1.12 0.95
N LEU A 7 25.08 -2.16 0.15
CA LEU A 7 25.15 -2.07 -1.31
C LEU A 7 24.14 -1.06 -1.88
N LEU A 8 22.93 -1.04 -1.35
CA LEU A 8 21.85 -0.14 -1.79
C LEU A 8 21.88 1.25 -1.12
N GLY A 9 22.87 1.52 -0.25
CA GLY A 9 22.94 2.76 0.53
C GLY A 9 21.76 2.98 1.49
N CYS A 10 21.02 1.93 1.84
CA CYS A 10 19.82 2.01 2.67
C CYS A 10 20.18 1.95 4.16
N ASN A 11 19.73 2.94 4.94
CA ASN A 11 19.84 2.89 6.40
C ASN A 11 18.74 1.98 6.98
N ARG A 12 19.13 0.92 7.69
CA ARG A 12 18.18 0.01 8.31
C ARG A 12 17.85 0.42 9.74
N ILE A 13 16.67 0.99 9.92
CA ILE A 13 16.09 1.28 11.24
C ILE A 13 15.40 0.03 11.78
N ARG A 14 15.64 -0.32 13.04
CA ARG A 14 14.93 -1.41 13.72
C ARG A 14 13.99 -0.84 14.77
N THR A 15 12.75 -1.30 14.74
CA THR A 15 11.78 -1.04 15.80
C THR A 15 12.11 -1.88 17.02
N THR A 16 11.84 -1.34 18.21
CA THR A 16 11.98 -2.08 19.47
C THR A 16 11.03 -3.28 19.50
N ALA A 17 11.43 -4.35 20.18
CA ALA A 17 10.57 -5.52 20.36
C ALA A 17 9.29 -5.12 21.12
N TYR A 18 8.16 -5.73 20.77
CA TYR A 18 6.84 -5.50 21.38
C TYR A 18 6.31 -4.05 21.32
N HIS A 19 6.79 -3.24 20.38
CA HIS A 19 6.27 -1.88 20.15
C HIS A 19 5.54 -1.78 18.79
N PRO A 20 4.31 -2.33 18.67
CA PRO A 20 3.57 -2.36 17.41
C PRO A 20 3.23 -0.95 16.88
N ALA A 21 3.17 0.06 17.75
CA ALA A 21 2.92 1.43 17.36
C ALA A 21 3.96 1.98 16.36
N ALA A 22 5.23 1.56 16.44
CA ALA A 22 6.26 1.99 15.47
C ALA A 22 6.02 1.46 14.06
N ASN A 23 5.28 0.36 13.90
CA ASN A 23 4.90 -0.21 12.60
C ASN A 23 3.41 -0.03 12.29
N GLY A 24 2.70 0.83 13.03
CA GLY A 24 1.25 0.94 12.93
C GLY A 24 0.73 1.35 11.54
N MET A 25 1.51 2.12 10.77
CA MET A 25 1.15 2.48 9.38
C MET A 25 1.18 1.28 8.45
N ILE A 26 2.26 0.49 8.48
CA ILE A 26 2.39 -0.68 7.61
C ILE A 26 1.41 -1.79 8.02
N GLU A 27 1.14 -1.95 9.32
CA GLU A 27 0.14 -2.88 9.83
C GLU A 27 -1.28 -2.52 9.39
N ARG A 28 -1.66 -1.23 9.45
CA ARG A 28 -2.93 -0.73 8.89
C ARG A 28 -3.03 -1.02 7.40
N TRP A 29 -2.00 -0.70 6.63
CA TRP A 29 -1.97 -0.97 5.20
C TRP A 29 -2.09 -2.46 4.87
N HIS A 30 -1.41 -3.32 5.63
CA HIS A 30 -1.53 -4.78 5.49
C HIS A 30 -2.94 -5.29 5.78
N ARG A 31 -3.68 -4.70 6.74
CA ARG A 31 -5.08 -5.07 6.99
C ARG A 31 -5.97 -4.76 5.79
N SER A 32 -5.84 -3.57 5.20
CA SER A 32 -6.58 -3.18 4.00
C SER A 32 -6.24 -4.08 2.80
N LEU A 33 -4.96 -4.42 2.61
CA LEU A 33 -4.53 -5.33 1.56
C LEU A 33 -5.16 -6.72 1.71
N LYS A 34 -5.13 -7.29 2.93
CA LYS A 34 -5.73 -8.59 3.20
C LYS A 34 -7.24 -8.58 2.94
N ALA A 35 -7.95 -7.53 3.35
CA ALA A 35 -9.38 -7.38 3.11
C ALA A 35 -9.70 -7.31 1.61
N ALA A 36 -8.98 -6.49 0.85
CA ALA A 36 -9.16 -6.37 -0.60
C ALA A 36 -8.87 -7.68 -1.35
N ILE A 37 -7.88 -8.46 -0.88
CA ILE A 37 -7.58 -9.79 -1.40
C ILE A 37 -8.70 -10.80 -1.06
N MET A 38 -9.24 -10.75 0.16
CA MET A 38 -10.29 -11.68 0.62
C MET A 38 -11.62 -11.43 -0.07
N CYS A 39 -11.95 -10.18 -0.41
CA CYS A 39 -13.18 -9.80 -1.11
C CYS A 39 -13.26 -10.39 -2.52
N ASN A 40 -12.12 -10.75 -3.12
CA ASN A 40 -11.98 -10.59 -4.55
C ASN A 40 -11.48 -11.85 -5.28
N LEU A 41 -11.72 -13.10 -4.80
CA LEU A 41 -11.72 -14.38 -5.57
C LEU A 41 -11.42 -15.64 -4.69
N PRO A 42 -11.71 -16.87 -5.17
CA PRO A 42 -11.24 -18.13 -4.58
C PRO A 42 -9.70 -18.25 -4.61
N TYR A 43 -9.15 -18.96 -3.62
CA TYR A 43 -7.72 -19.06 -3.29
C TYR A 43 -6.76 -19.26 -4.48
N LYS A 44 -7.18 -19.99 -5.53
CA LYS A 44 -6.36 -20.35 -6.69
C LYS A 44 -5.90 -19.18 -7.59
N LYS A 45 -6.59 -18.03 -7.60
CA LYS A 45 -6.27 -16.91 -8.51
C LYS A 45 -5.66 -15.69 -7.83
N ARG A 46 -5.42 -15.74 -6.51
CA ARG A 46 -5.03 -14.59 -5.68
C ARG A 46 -3.80 -13.82 -6.19
N ILE A 47 -2.84 -14.54 -6.78
CA ILE A 47 -1.60 -13.94 -7.32
C ILE A 47 -1.89 -13.13 -8.59
N ASP A 48 -2.76 -13.64 -9.46
CA ASP A 48 -3.08 -13.00 -10.74
C ASP A 48 -3.85 -11.68 -10.55
N ILE A 49 -4.63 -11.59 -9.48
CA ILE A 49 -5.42 -10.38 -9.13
C ILE A 49 -4.56 -9.35 -8.40
N LEU A 50 -3.45 -9.77 -7.79
CA LEU A 50 -2.65 -8.92 -6.90
C LEU A 50 -2.27 -7.57 -7.53
N PRO A 51 -1.87 -7.47 -8.81
CA PRO A 51 -1.61 -6.19 -9.46
C PRO A 51 -2.84 -5.27 -9.48
N THR A 52 -4.04 -5.81 -9.73
CA THR A 52 -5.30 -5.07 -9.76
C THR A 52 -5.67 -4.54 -8.37
N VAL A 53 -5.52 -5.38 -7.33
CA VAL A 53 -5.78 -4.95 -5.94
C VAL A 53 -4.78 -3.89 -5.50
N LEU A 54 -3.49 -4.05 -5.80
CA LEU A 54 -2.49 -3.05 -5.49
C LEU A 54 -2.73 -1.73 -6.23
N LEU A 55 -3.18 -1.80 -7.48
CA LEU A 55 -3.57 -0.61 -8.25
C LEU A 55 -4.74 0.11 -7.57
N GLY A 56 -5.80 -0.61 -7.21
CA GLY A 56 -6.94 -0.05 -6.51
C GLY A 56 -6.56 0.58 -5.16
N LEU A 57 -5.70 -0.06 -4.37
CA LEU A 57 -5.21 0.50 -3.11
C LEU A 57 -4.34 1.76 -3.29
N ARG A 58 -3.59 1.86 -4.39
CA ARG A 58 -2.76 3.05 -4.69
C ARG A 58 -3.60 4.23 -5.16
N THR A 59 -4.71 3.99 -5.83
CA THR A 59 -5.64 5.04 -6.27
C THR A 59 -6.76 5.30 -5.27
N SER A 60 -6.86 4.53 -4.20
CA SER A 60 -7.82 4.78 -3.13
C SER A 60 -7.40 6.01 -2.32
N PHE A 61 -8.37 6.87 -2.03
CA PHE A 61 -8.16 8.03 -1.17
C PHE A 61 -7.91 7.56 0.26
N ASN A 62 -6.86 8.08 0.88
CA ASN A 62 -6.55 7.82 2.28
C ASN A 62 -6.87 9.06 3.10
N GLU A 63 -7.93 8.99 3.92
CA GLU A 63 -8.38 10.09 4.78
C GLU A 63 -7.32 10.52 5.81
N ASP A 64 -6.51 9.58 6.32
CA ASP A 64 -5.43 9.89 7.28
C ASP A 64 -4.37 10.82 6.66
N ILE A 65 -4.20 10.77 5.34
CA ILE A 65 -3.16 11.49 4.59
C ILE A 65 -3.76 12.65 3.77
N GLY A 66 -5.06 12.61 3.47
CA GLY A 66 -5.75 13.58 2.64
C GLY A 66 -5.43 13.49 1.15
N ALA A 67 -4.83 12.38 0.70
CA ALA A 67 -4.44 12.15 -0.69
C ALA A 67 -4.42 10.65 -1.03
N THR A 68 -4.39 10.31 -2.32
CA THR A 68 -4.10 8.95 -2.78
C THR A 68 -2.58 8.69 -2.78
N ALA A 69 -2.17 7.44 -2.59
CA ALA A 69 -0.75 7.09 -2.63
C ALA A 69 -0.11 7.34 -4.01
N ALA A 70 -0.91 7.22 -5.09
CA ALA A 70 -0.47 7.54 -6.44
C ALA A 70 -0.24 9.06 -6.62
N GLU A 71 -1.13 9.91 -6.08
CA GLU A 71 -0.94 11.36 -6.11
C GLU A 71 0.30 11.80 -5.34
N MET A 72 0.54 11.22 -4.16
CA MET A 72 1.75 11.54 -3.40
C MET A 72 3.04 11.17 -4.12
N LEU A 73 3.03 10.07 -4.88
CA LEU A 73 4.22 9.58 -5.57
C LEU A 73 4.48 10.35 -6.88
N TYR A 74 3.43 10.62 -7.66
CA TYR A 74 3.55 11.20 -8.99
C TYR A 74 3.23 12.69 -9.06
N GLY A 75 2.68 13.27 -7.98
CA GLY A 75 2.19 14.65 -7.95
C GLY A 75 0.89 14.87 -8.73
N THR A 76 0.29 13.82 -9.29
CA THR A 76 -0.89 13.90 -10.15
C THR A 76 -1.87 12.78 -9.88
N THR A 77 -3.15 13.04 -10.11
CA THR A 77 -4.22 12.05 -9.94
C THR A 77 -4.15 10.98 -11.04
N LEU A 78 -4.15 9.70 -10.65
CA LEU A 78 -4.04 8.60 -11.61
C LEU A 78 -5.42 8.30 -12.23
N ARG A 79 -5.60 8.57 -13.52
CA ARG A 79 -6.89 8.41 -14.19
C ARG A 79 -7.12 6.95 -14.63
N LEU A 80 -7.86 6.20 -13.82
CA LEU A 80 -8.30 4.85 -14.15
C LEU A 80 -9.68 4.88 -14.84
N ARG A 81 -9.88 4.03 -15.86
CA ARG A 81 -11.21 3.83 -16.46
C ARG A 81 -12.10 3.15 -15.41
N GLY A 82 -13.03 3.92 -14.83
CA GLY A 82 -13.99 3.45 -13.81
C GLY A 82 -13.81 4.02 -12.40
N CYS A 83 -12.75 4.79 -12.12
CA CYS A 83 -12.60 5.49 -10.84
C CYS A 83 -13.29 6.85 -10.89
N PHE A 84 -14.36 7.01 -10.12
CA PHE A 84 -14.94 8.32 -9.82
C PHE A 84 -13.97 9.08 -8.92
N ASN A 85 -13.31 10.11 -9.46
CA ASN A 85 -12.65 11.11 -8.63
C ASN A 85 -13.73 11.79 -7.79
N ARG A 86 -13.88 11.40 -6.52
CA ARG A 86 -14.55 12.24 -5.52
C ARG A 86 -13.58 13.36 -5.15
N ASN A 87 -13.47 14.33 -6.03
CA ASN A 87 -12.94 15.65 -5.72
C ASN A 87 -14.00 16.67 -6.15
N VAL A 88 -15.07 16.74 -5.35
CA VAL A 88 -15.82 17.96 -5.04
C VAL A 88 -16.14 17.88 -3.56
#